data_AF-A0A3M2U5P1-F1
#
_entry.id   AF-A0A3M2U5P1-F1
#
_cell.length_a   1.000
_cell.length_b   1.000
_cell.length_c   1.000
_cell.angle_alpha   90.00
_cell.angle_beta   90.00
_cell.angle_gamma   90.00
#
_symmetry.space_group_name_H-M   'P 1'
#
loop_
_entity.id
_entity.type
_entity.pdbx_description
1 polymer ?
#
loop_
_entity_poly.entity_id
_entity_poly.type
_entity_poly.pdbx_seq_one_letter_code
_entity_poly.pdbx_strand_id
1 'polypeptide(L)' 'AQGKWHYLAVVMDLYARRVVGWALSNKPDANLVIKALDMAYEQRGRPQGLLFQSDSKS' A
#
# COMPACT_ATOMS: atom_id res chain seq x y z
N ALA A 1 28.66 -2.53 8.34
CA ALA A 1 27.21 -2.45 8.57
C ALA A 1 26.55 -3.59 7.80
N GLN A 2 25.94 -4.57 8.47
CA GLN A 2 25.16 -5.60 7.77
C GLN A 2 23.89 -4.90 7.25
N GLY A 3 23.76 -4.75 5.93
CA GLY A 3 22.59 -4.12 5.33
C GLY A 3 21.35 -4.95 5.61
N LYS A 4 20.33 -4.34 6.23
CA LYS A 4 19.03 -4.96 6.45
C LYS A 4 18.09 -4.52 5.34
N TRP A 5 17.48 -5.50 4.67
CA TRP A 5 16.45 -5.22 3.67
C TRP A 5 15.16 -4.76 4.34
N HIS A 6 14.56 -3.71 3.76
CA HIS A 6 13.24 -3.22 4.12
C HIS A 6 12.33 -3.35 2.90
N TYR A 7 11.06 -3.63 3.17
CA TYR A 7 10.01 -3.76 2.17
C TYR A 7 9.11 -2.54 2.24
N LEU A 8 8.87 -1.93 1.08
CA LEU A 8 8.02 -0.76 0.90
C LEU A 8 6.79 -1.17 0.09
N ALA A 9 5.60 -1.02 0.65
CA ALA A 9 4.35 -1.10 -0.10
C ALA A 9 3.89 0.32 -0.47
N VAL A 10 3.41 0.51 -1.70
CA VAL A 10 2.94 1.79 -2.22
C VAL A 10 1.60 1.60 -2.93
N VAL A 11 0.63 2.45 -2.63
CA VAL A 11 -0.66 2.54 -3.32
C VAL A 11 -0.66 3.83 -4.14
N MET A 12 -0.86 3.71 -5.45
CA MET A 12 -0.82 4.83 -6.38
C MET A 12 -2.19 5.05 -7.03
N ASP A 13 -2.61 6.32 -7.09
CA ASP A 13 -3.66 6.76 -8.00
C ASP A 13 -3.08 6.91 -9.40
N LEU A 14 -3.50 6.05 -10.33
CA LEU A 14 -3.01 6.04 -11.71
C LEU A 14 -3.54 7.23 -12.53
N TYR A 15 -4.71 7.77 -12.21
CA TYR A 15 -5.30 8.91 -12.92
C TYR A 15 -4.57 10.21 -12.54
N ALA A 16 -4.37 10.43 -11.24
CA ALA A 16 -3.69 11.63 -10.74
C ALA A 16 -2.16 11.50 -10.74
N ARG A 17 -1.61 10.29 -10.96
CA ARG A 17 -0.18 9.94 -10.83
C ARG A 17 0.38 10.32 -9.44
N ARG A 18 -0.40 10.07 -8.38
CA ARG A 18 -0.07 10.43 -7.00
C ARG A 18 0.02 9.19 -6.12
N VAL A 19 1.03 9.14 -5.25
CA VAL A 19 1.07 8.16 -4.15
C VAL A 19 -0.02 8.55 -3.15
N VAL A 20 -0.94 7.62 -2.90
CA VAL A 20 -2.06 7.84 -1.97
C VAL A 20 -1.91 7.08 -0.65
N GLY A 21 -1.01 6.10 -0.59
CA GLY A 21 -0.70 5.37 0.63
C GLY A 21 0.64 4.66 0.50
N TRP A 22 1.34 4.46 1.62
CA TRP A 22 2.62 3.76 1.64
C TRP A 22 2.91 3.21 3.05
N ALA A 23 3.68 2.14 3.14
CA ALA A 23 4.13 1.61 4.41
C ALA A 23 5.48 0.91 4.26
N LEU A 24 6.29 0.93 5.33
CA LEU A 24 7.61 0.29 5.38
C LEU A 24 7.62 -0.79 6.47
N SER A 25 8.19 -1.96 6.17
CA SER A 25 8.35 -3.06 7.13
C SER A 25 9.65 -3.81 6.90
N ASN A 26 10.06 -4.56 7.91
CA ASN A 26 11.16 -5.53 7.80
C ASN A 26 10.69 -6.90 7.25
N LYS A 27 9.39 -7.07 7.01
CA LYS A 27 8.76 -8.29 6.50
C LYS A 27 7.81 -7.96 5.33
N PRO A 28 7.80 -8.73 4.23
CA PRO A 28 6.86 -8.60 3.13
C PRO A 28 5.59 -9.40 3.44
N ASP A 29 4.80 -8.96 4.42
CA ASP A 29 3.58 -9.65 4.84
C ASP A 29 2.32 -8.86 4.47
N ALA A 30 1.15 -9.49 4.65
CA ALA A 30 -0.14 -8.85 4.38
C ALA A 30 -0.34 -7.58 5.21
N ASN A 31 0.22 -7.51 6.43
CA ASN A 31 0.11 -6.33 7.29
C ASN A 31 0.77 -5.10 6.67
N LEU A 32 1.90 -5.28 5.97
CA LEU A 32 2.54 -4.21 5.22
C LEU A 32 1.60 -3.64 4.15
N VAL A 33 0.92 -4.51 3.40
CA VAL A 33 -0.01 -4.10 2.34
C VAL A 33 -1.28 -3.46 2.92
N ILE A 34 -1.84 -4.03 3.98
CA ILE A 34 -3.03 -3.49 4.67
C ILE A 34 -2.76 -2.07 5.17
N LYS A 35 -1.61 -1.81 5.81
CA LYS A 35 -1.26 -0.47 6.30
C LYS A 35 -1.20 0.58 5.17
N ALA A 36 -0.61 0.21 4.03
CA ALA A 36 -0.54 1.11 2.89
C ALA A 36 -1.94 1.39 2.29
N LEU A 37 -2.83 0.39 2.30
CA LEU A 37 -4.22 0.51 1.87
C LEU A 37 -5.05 1.36 2.83
N ASP A 38 -4.91 1.18 4.14
CA ASP A 38 -5.62 1.97 5.16
C ASP A 38 -5.31 3.45 5.00
N MET A 39 -4.04 3.81 4.84
CA MET A 39 -3.62 5.18 4.57
C MET A 39 -4.26 5.74 3.29
N ALA A 40 -4.29 4.94 2.21
CA ALA A 40 -4.92 5.34 0.97
C ALA A 40 -6.43 5.52 1.09
N TYR A 41 -7.08 4.66 1.88
CA TYR A 41 -8.52 4.75 2.15
C TYR A 41 -8.87 6.01 2.93
N GLU A 42 -8.09 6.33 3.97
CA GLU A 42 -8.25 7.56 4.75
C GLU A 42 -8.00 8.81 3.89
N GLN A 43 -6.93 8.81 3.09
CA GLN A 43 -6.59 9.97 2.26
C GLN A 43 -7.64 10.24 1.16
N ARG A 44 -8.35 9.21 0.69
CA ARG A 44 -9.46 9.35 -0.26
C ARG A 44 -10.79 9.77 0.39
N GLY A 45 -10.83 10.01 1.70
CA GLY A 45 -12.04 10.45 2.40
C GLY A 45 -13.06 9.34 2.64
N ARG A 46 -12.61 8.09 2.81
CA ARG A 46 -13.46 6.92 3.11
C ARG A 46 -14.60 6.69 2.09
N PRO A 47 -14.29 6.55 0.80
CA PRO A 47 -15.30 6.33 -0.23
C PRO A 47 -16.10 5.03 0.02
N GLN A 48 -17.41 5.08 -0.24
CA GLN A 48 -18.30 3.91 -0.19
C GLN A 48 -18.35 3.18 -1.53
N GLY A 49 -18.51 1.86 -1.52
CA GLY A 49 -18.61 1.04 -2.74
C GLY A 49 -17.28 0.74 -3.44
N LEU A 50 -16.16 0.87 -2.74
CA LEU A 50 -14.85 0.58 -3.33
C LEU A 50 -14.61 -0.94 -3.43
N LEU A 51 -14.21 -1.40 -4.63
CA LEU A 51 -13.71 -2.76 -4.85
C LEU A 51 -12.18 -2.73 -4.91
N PHE A 52 -11.53 -3.38 -3.95
CA PHE A 52 -10.09 -3.61 -4.00
C PHE A 52 -9.81 -4.96 -4.65
N GLN A 53 -9.12 -4.95 -5.79
CA GLN A 53 -8.65 -6.18 -6.45
C GLN A 53 -7.14 -6.31 -6.22
N SER A 54 -6.73 -7.40 -5.58
CA SER A 54 -5.33 -7.81 -5.51
C SER A 54 -5.04 -8.80 -6.64
N ASP A 55 -4.01 -8.52 -7.44
CA ASP A 55 -3.42 -9.52 -8.33
C ASP A 55 -2.13 -10.01 -7.68
N SER A 56 -2.06 -11.31 -7.40
CA SER A 56 -0.83 -12.00 -7.01
C SER A 56 -0.46 -12.93 -8.15
N LYS A 57 0.51 -12.51 -8.96
CA LYS A 57 1.22 -13.44 -9.84
C LYS A 57 2.52 -13.83 -9.18
N SER A 58 2.65 -15.14 -8.96
CA SER A 58 3.93 -15.78 -8.65
C SER A 58 4.83 -15.83 -9.86
#